data_AF-A0A5K1HZM5-F1
#
_entry.id   AF-A0A5K1HZM5-F1
#
_cell.length_a   1.000
_cell.length_b   1.000
_cell.length_c   1.000
_cell.angle_alpha   90.00
_cell.angle_beta   90.00
_cell.angle_gamma   90.00
#
_symmetry.space_group_name_H-M   'P 1'
#
loop_
_entity.id
_entity.type
_entity.pdbx_description
1 polymer ?
#
loop_
_entity_poly.entity_id
_entity_poly.type
_entity_poly.pdbx_seq_one_letter_code
_entity_poly.pdbx_strand_id
1 'polypeptide(L)'
;LFSRFREQSGRFSENLREDVRGLQSLYEASQLACEGETVLEEATAFSSEHLRARISRMEQRMSRQVQHALQVPLHRRVHRVKAREDIETFERTDRRSQLLHGADNPPKRDQGVILVQFILALSPKSL
;
A
#
# COMPACT_ATOMS: atom_id res chain seq x y z
N LEU A 1 -16.50 10.23 -0.95
CA LEU A 1 -16.03 9.06 -0.16
C LEU A 1 -15.95 9.34 1.35
N PHE A 2 -15.36 10.46 1.79
CA PHE A 2 -15.10 10.73 3.22
C PHE A 2 -16.19 11.51 3.98
N SER A 3 -17.34 11.79 3.35
CA SER A 3 -18.42 12.56 3.99
C SER A 3 -18.88 11.94 5.32
N ARG A 4 -18.87 10.61 5.44
CA ARG A 4 -19.20 9.90 6.69
C ARG A 4 -18.22 10.14 7.85
N PHE A 5 -17.02 10.62 7.55
CA PHE A 5 -15.96 10.90 8.53
C PHE A 5 -15.83 12.39 8.84
N ARG A 6 -16.63 13.23 8.17
CA ARG A 6 -16.55 14.69 8.29
C ARG A 6 -17.78 15.26 8.98
N GLU A 7 -17.55 16.36 9.68
CA GLU A 7 -18.60 17.22 10.23
C GLU A 7 -19.16 18.16 9.16
N GLN A 8 -20.25 18.86 9.47
CA GLN A 8 -20.80 19.92 8.61
C GLN A 8 -19.78 21.04 8.33
N SER A 9 -18.82 21.24 9.23
CA SER A 9 -17.70 22.17 9.04
C SER A 9 -16.73 21.77 7.93
N GLY A 10 -16.85 20.54 7.40
CA GLY A 10 -15.90 19.98 6.47
C GLY A 10 -14.62 19.48 7.13
N ARG A 11 -14.49 19.49 8.46
CA ARG A 11 -13.33 18.87 9.15
C ARG A 11 -13.62 17.42 9.49
N PHE A 12 -12.56 16.62 9.71
CA PHE A 12 -12.74 15.28 10.28
C PHE A 12 -13.39 15.34 11.65
N SER A 13 -14.31 14.42 11.91
CA SER A 13 -15.12 14.43 13.12
C SER A 13 -14.28 14.24 14.38
N GLU A 14 -14.57 15.02 15.41
CA GLU A 14 -13.98 14.85 16.73
C GLU A 14 -14.31 13.47 17.33
N ASN A 15 -15.51 12.95 17.08
CA ASN A 15 -15.92 11.61 17.52
C ASN A 15 -15.07 10.49 16.89
N LEU A 16 -14.56 10.72 15.67
CA LEU A 16 -13.70 9.75 14.99
C LEU A 16 -12.36 9.59 15.70
N ARG A 17 -11.93 10.60 16.47
CA ARG A 17 -10.66 10.53 17.19
C ARG A 17 -10.65 9.32 18.11
N GLU A 18 -11.74 9.01 18.84
CA GLU A 18 -11.76 7.86 19.75
C GLU A 18 -12.00 6.51 19.07
N ASP A 19 -12.45 6.48 17.81
CA ASP A 19 -12.72 5.24 17.09
C ASP A 19 -11.48 4.72 16.37
N VAL A 20 -10.73 3.84 17.05
CA VAL A 20 -9.53 3.19 16.48
C VAL A 20 -9.81 2.48 15.16
N ARG A 21 -10.96 1.81 15.01
CA ARG A 21 -11.30 1.07 13.79
C ARG A 21 -11.66 2.03 12.66
N GLY A 22 -12.38 3.10 12.99
CA GLY A 22 -12.65 4.20 12.08
C GLY A 22 -11.38 4.87 11.57
N LEU A 23 -10.43 5.15 12.47
CA LEU A 23 -9.12 5.72 12.13
C LEU A 23 -8.28 4.79 11.25
N GLN A 24 -8.21 3.49 11.57
CA GLN A 24 -7.52 2.51 10.71
C GLN A 24 -8.14 2.45 9.32
N SER A 25 -9.48 2.42 9.24
CA SER A 25 -10.18 2.38 7.95
C SER A 25 -9.94 3.65 7.13
N LEU A 26 -9.93 4.81 7.79
CA LEU A 26 -9.63 6.09 7.16
C LEU A 26 -8.19 6.14 6.64
N TYR A 27 -7.22 5.72 7.47
CA TYR A 27 -5.81 5.63 7.09
C TYR A 27 -5.63 4.73 5.87
N GLU A 28 -6.11 3.49 5.92
CA GLU A 28 -5.92 2.54 4.81
C GLU A 28 -6.55 3.01 3.51
N ALA A 29 -7.71 3.66 3.58
CA ALA A 29 -8.35 4.28 2.41
C ALA A 29 -7.56 5.47 1.87
N SER A 30 -6.96 6.29 2.75
CA SER A 30 -6.18 7.46 2.33
C SER A 30 -4.85 7.09 1.69
N GLN A 31 -4.34 5.89 1.98
CA GLN A 31 -3.12 5.38 1.37
C GLN A 31 -3.29 4.97 -0.10
N LEU A 32 -4.52 4.95 -0.64
CA LEU A 32 -4.80 4.71 -2.07
C LEU A 32 -4.72 5.99 -2.92
N ALA A 33 -4.37 7.13 -2.32
CA ALA A 33 -4.32 8.42 -2.98
C ALA A 33 -3.32 8.47 -4.14
N CYS A 34 -3.69 9.20 -5.20
CA CYS A 34 -2.74 9.74 -6.16
C CYS A 34 -2.18 11.09 -5.64
N GLU A 35 -1.01 11.49 -6.14
CA GLU A 35 -0.43 12.80 -5.80
C GLU A 35 -1.40 13.94 -6.15
N GLY A 36 -1.54 14.92 -5.25
CA GLY A 36 -2.40 16.10 -5.43
C GLY A 36 -3.82 15.97 -4.86
N GLU A 37 -4.18 14.83 -4.27
CA GLU A 37 -5.48 14.64 -3.61
C GLU A 37 -5.46 15.16 -2.15
N THR A 38 -5.58 16.48 -2.00
CA THR A 38 -5.47 17.21 -0.70
C THR A 38 -6.33 16.63 0.44
N VAL A 39 -7.54 16.15 0.13
CA VAL A 39 -8.43 15.53 1.14
C VAL A 39 -7.85 14.21 1.67
N LEU A 40 -7.10 13.47 0.86
CA LEU A 40 -6.47 12.21 1.26
C LEU A 40 -5.17 12.43 2.02
N GLU A 41 -4.44 13.50 1.69
CA GLU A 41 -3.30 13.96 2.48
C GLU A 41 -3.77 14.37 3.89
N GLU A 42 -4.85 15.16 3.99
CA GLU A 42 -5.49 15.52 5.25
C GLU A 42 -5.97 14.28 6.02
N ALA A 43 -6.60 13.33 5.34
CA ALA A 43 -7.03 12.05 5.93
C ALA A 43 -5.86 11.24 6.48
N THR A 44 -4.74 11.20 5.75
CA THR A 44 -3.51 10.50 6.17
C THR A 44 -2.91 11.14 7.41
N ALA A 45 -2.79 12.47 7.41
CA ALA A 45 -2.27 13.22 8.55
C ALA A 45 -3.15 12.99 9.79
N PHE A 46 -4.45 13.26 9.67
CA PHE A 46 -5.42 13.13 10.76
C PHE A 46 -5.43 11.71 11.35
N SER A 47 -5.61 10.69 10.51
CA SER A 47 -5.74 9.32 10.99
C SER A 47 -4.44 8.79 11.61
N SER A 48 -3.29 9.06 10.99
CA SER A 48 -2.00 8.55 11.47
C SER A 48 -1.55 9.22 12.76
N GLU A 49 -1.83 10.51 12.95
CA GLU A 49 -1.58 11.23 14.19
C GLU A 49 -2.36 10.62 15.37
N HIS A 50 -3.68 10.46 15.20
CA HIS A 50 -4.56 9.96 16.25
C HIS A 50 -4.33 8.48 16.57
N LEU A 51 -3.93 7.67 15.59
CA LEU A 51 -3.48 6.30 15.83
C LEU A 51 -2.20 6.29 16.66
N ARG A 52 -1.16 7.06 16.27
CA ARG A 52 0.12 7.12 17.00
C ARG A 52 -0.06 7.58 18.45
N ALA A 53 -0.88 8.59 18.68
CA ALA A 53 -1.17 9.12 20.02
C ALA A 53 -1.81 8.09 20.98
N ARG A 54 -2.41 7.03 20.45
CA ARG A 54 -3.12 6.00 21.22
C ARG A 54 -2.41 4.65 21.30
N ILE A 55 -1.40 4.38 20.47
CA ILE A 55 -0.71 3.08 20.41
C ILE A 55 -0.30 2.56 21.79
N SER A 56 0.19 3.44 22.68
CA SER A 56 0.64 3.06 24.03
C SER A 56 -0.49 2.65 24.99
N ARG A 57 -1.74 3.04 24.69
CA ARG A 57 -2.92 2.75 25.53
C ARG A 57 -3.76 1.58 24.99
N MET A 58 -3.39 1.04 23.82
CA MET A 58 -4.08 -0.08 23.19
C MET A 58 -3.63 -1.42 23.76
N GLU A 59 -4.49 -2.43 23.66
CA GLU A 59 -4.12 -3.82 23.90
C GLU A 59 -2.95 -4.24 22.98
N GLN A 60 -2.02 -5.04 23.49
CA GLN A 60 -0.74 -5.36 22.81
C GLN A 60 -0.92 -5.96 21.42
N ARG A 61 -1.99 -6.74 21.18
CA ARG A 61 -2.27 -7.28 19.85
C ARG A 61 -2.68 -6.18 18.87
N MET A 62 -3.57 -5.28 19.30
CA MET A 62 -4.07 -4.18 18.50
C MET A 62 -2.99 -3.14 18.22
N SER A 63 -2.17 -2.80 19.21
CA SER A 63 -1.06 -1.85 19.04
C SER A 63 -0.07 -2.33 17.98
N ARG A 64 0.29 -3.62 17.98
CA ARG A 64 1.13 -4.23 16.95
C ARG A 64 0.51 -4.16 15.55
N GLN A 65 -0.79 -4.40 15.43
CA GLN A 65 -1.49 -4.30 14.14
C GLN A 65 -1.49 -2.86 13.62
N VAL A 66 -1.77 -1.87 14.47
CA VAL A 66 -1.74 -0.45 14.13
C VAL A 66 -0.33 -0.01 13.72
N GLN A 67 0.70 -0.39 14.50
CA GLN A 67 2.09 -0.09 14.16
C GLN A 67 2.49 -0.67 12.81
N HIS A 68 2.11 -1.91 12.52
CA HIS A 68 2.41 -2.53 11.24
C HIS A 68 1.69 -1.82 10.08
N ALA A 69 0.42 -1.44 10.24
CA ALA A 69 -0.32 -0.69 9.23
C ALA A 69 0.34 0.67 8.92
N LEU A 70 0.77 1.39 9.96
CA LEU A 70 1.45 2.69 9.81
C LEU A 70 2.84 2.59 9.16
N GLN A 71 3.49 1.42 9.20
CA GLN A 71 4.76 1.16 8.52
C GLN A 71 4.54 0.72 7.06
N VAL A 72 3.59 -0.18 6.84
CA VAL A 72 3.30 -0.75 5.53
C VAL A 72 1.77 -0.81 5.34
N PRO A 73 1.19 0.18 4.65
CA PRO A 73 -0.23 0.20 4.32
C PRO A 73 -0.70 -1.08 3.61
N LEU A 74 -1.94 -1.50 3.85
CA LEU A 74 -2.53 -2.73 3.31
C LEU A 74 -2.48 -2.79 1.80
N HIS A 75 -2.78 -1.70 1.09
CA HIS A 75 -2.76 -1.72 -0.38
C HIS A 75 -1.36 -2.08 -0.91
N ARG A 76 -0.27 -1.56 -0.32
CA ARG A 76 1.11 -1.94 -0.66
C ARG A 76 1.39 -3.40 -0.35
N ARG A 77 0.84 -3.93 0.75
CA ARG A 77 0.98 -5.35 1.10
C ARG A 77 0.32 -6.24 0.06
N VAL A 78 -0.90 -5.91 -0.37
CA VAL A 78 -1.64 -6.66 -1.39
C VAL A 78 -0.93 -6.59 -2.74
N HIS A 79 -0.48 -5.41 -3.16
CA HIS A 79 0.30 -5.26 -4.41
C HIS A 79 1.60 -6.05 -4.39
N ARG A 80 2.30 -6.13 -3.24
CA ARG A 80 3.51 -6.96 -3.09
C ARG A 80 3.23 -8.45 -3.23
N VAL A 81 2.14 -8.94 -2.64
CA VAL A 81 1.74 -10.36 -2.77
C VAL A 81 1.39 -10.66 -4.23
N LYS A 82 0.58 -9.80 -4.85
CA LYS A 82 0.19 -9.95 -6.26
C LYS A 82 1.39 -9.89 -7.20
N ALA A 83 2.30 -8.93 -7.01
CA ALA A 83 3.52 -8.83 -7.81
C ALA A 83 4.40 -10.09 -7.68
N ARG A 84 4.47 -10.70 -6.48
CA ARG A 84 5.18 -11.96 -6.29
C ARG A 84 4.49 -13.11 -7.04
N GLU A 85 3.17 -13.22 -6.96
CA GLU A 85 2.40 -14.22 -7.71
C GLU A 85 2.58 -14.05 -9.22
N ASP A 86 2.58 -12.81 -9.72
CA ASP A 86 2.80 -12.48 -11.12
C ASP A 86 4.22 -12.86 -11.57
N ILE A 87 5.25 -12.61 -10.74
CA ILE A 87 6.64 -13.06 -10.99
C ILE A 87 6.71 -14.58 -11.06
N GLU A 88 6.17 -15.30 -10.07
CA GLU A 88 6.20 -16.76 -10.06
C GLU A 88 5.46 -17.35 -11.28
N THR A 89 4.40 -16.69 -11.73
CA THR A 89 3.65 -17.08 -12.92
C THR A 89 4.44 -16.81 -14.20
N PHE A 90 5.10 -15.65 -14.28
CA PHE A 90 5.99 -15.31 -15.39
C PHE A 90 7.15 -16.30 -15.47
N GLU A 91 7.86 -16.58 -14.37
CA GLU A 91 8.97 -17.55 -14.33
C GLU A 91 8.53 -18.96 -14.74
N ARG A 92 7.36 -19.44 -14.30
CA ARG A 92 6.81 -20.72 -14.77
C ARG A 92 6.50 -20.70 -16.26
N THR A 93 5.93 -19.61 -16.75
CA THR A 93 5.56 -19.47 -18.16
C THR A 93 6.81 -19.39 -19.03
N ASP A 94 7.83 -18.64 -18.62
CA ASP A 94 9.14 -18.55 -19.28
C ASP A 94 9.85 -19.90 -19.29
N ARG A 95 9.93 -20.61 -18.16
CA ARG A 95 10.44 -21.98 -18.12
C ARG A 95 9.67 -22.92 -19.04
N ARG A 96 8.33 -22.82 -19.08
CA ARG A 96 7.50 -23.64 -19.97
C ARG A 96 7.73 -23.29 -21.44
N SER A 97 7.88 -22.02 -21.77
CA SER A 97 8.21 -21.54 -23.11
C SER A 97 9.60 -22.01 -23.55
N GLN A 98 10.60 -22.00 -22.66
CA GLN A 98 11.94 -22.52 -22.92
C GLN A 98 11.96 -24.04 -23.13
N LEU A 99 11.12 -24.79 -22.40
CA LEU A 99 10.95 -26.23 -22.60
C LEU A 99 10.21 -26.58 -23.89
N LEU A 100 9.29 -25.72 -24.35
CA LEU A 100 8.53 -25.90 -25.60
C LEU A 100 9.30 -25.41 -26.84
N HIS A 101 10.22 -24.45 -26.69
CA HIS A 101 11.09 -23.92 -27.73
C HIS A 101 12.53 -24.45 -27.65
N GLY A 102 12.69 -25.70 -27.24
CA GLY A 102 13.92 -26.48 -27.43
C GLY A 102 14.18 -26.82 -28.91
N ALA A 103 14.09 -25.84 -29.80
CA ALA A 103 14.67 -25.76 -31.13
C ALA A 103 14.37 -24.35 -31.66
N ASP A 104 15.42 -23.60 -31.97
CA ASP A 104 15.42 -22.36 -32.77
C ASP A 104 15.10 -21.02 -32.08
N ASN A 105 16.21 -20.36 -31.70
CA ASN A 105 16.47 -18.91 -31.65
C ASN A 105 15.98 -18.11 -30.40
N PRO A 106 16.90 -17.52 -29.61
CA PRO A 106 16.53 -16.75 -28.41
C PRO A 106 15.92 -15.38 -28.75
N PRO A 107 14.79 -14.98 -28.12
CA PRO A 107 14.26 -13.62 -28.27
C PRO A 107 15.20 -12.61 -27.61
N LYS A 108 15.54 -11.60 -28.40
CA LYS A 108 16.49 -10.53 -28.07
C LYS A 108 15.97 -9.67 -26.92
N ARG A 109 16.82 -9.53 -25.91
CA ARG A 109 17.13 -8.32 -25.12
C ARG A 109 16.06 -7.22 -25.13
N ASP A 110 15.15 -7.25 -24.15
CA ASP A 110 14.52 -6.06 -23.56
C ASP A 110 14.35 -6.22 -22.03
N GLN A 111 15.24 -6.99 -21.41
CA GLN A 111 15.25 -7.24 -19.95
C GLN A 111 15.67 -6.01 -19.12
N GLY A 112 16.22 -4.97 -19.75
CA GLY A 112 16.74 -3.79 -19.06
C GLY A 112 15.66 -2.81 -18.57
N VAL A 113 14.52 -2.71 -19.25
CA VAL A 113 13.54 -1.64 -18.97
C VAL A 113 12.58 -2.03 -17.86
N ILE A 114 12.19 -3.31 -17.80
CA ILE A 114 11.22 -3.80 -16.80
C ILE A 114 11.88 -3.90 -15.42
N LEU A 115 13.13 -4.35 -15.33
CA LEU A 115 13.82 -4.48 -14.04
C LEU A 115 14.12 -3.11 -13.42
N VAL A 116 14.44 -2.10 -14.23
CA VAL A 116 14.70 -0.73 -13.73
C VAL A 116 13.41 -0.06 -13.24
N GLN A 117 12.27 -0.30 -13.91
CA GLN A 117 10.98 0.17 -13.42
C GLN A 117 10.54 -0.56 -12.13
N PHE A 118 10.91 -1.83 -11.98
CA PHE A 118 10.60 -2.65 -10.80
C PHE A 118 11.45 -2.29 -9.57
N ILE A 119 12.73 -1.91 -9.78
CA ILE A 119 13.60 -1.42 -8.71
C ILE A 119 13.16 -0.03 -8.22
N LEU A 120 12.72 0.86 -9.12
CA LEU A 120 12.16 2.17 -8.75
C LEU A 120 10.85 2.03 -7.97
N ALA A 121 10.01 1.03 -8.30
CA ALA A 121 8.76 0.77 -7.57
C ALA A 121 8.95 0.15 -6.17
N LEU A 122 10.15 -0.36 -5.84
CA LEU A 122 10.42 -1.05 -4.57
C LEU A 122 11.33 -0.27 -3.61
N SER A 123 11.85 0.90 -3.99
CA SER A 123 12.72 1.71 -3.11
C SER A 123 11.90 2.67 -2.23
N PRO A 124 12.00 2.65 -0.88
CA PRO A 124 11.17 3.50 -0.02
C PRO A 124 11.59 4.98 0.10
N LYS A 125 12.56 5.49 -0.68
CA LYS A 125 13.05 6.88 -0.56
C LYS A 125 13.60 7.46 -1.88
N SER A 126 12.85 8.38 -2.47
CA SER A 126 13.27 9.59 -3.22
C SER A 126 11.98 10.38 -3.48
N LEU A 127 11.78 11.63 -3.11
CA LEU A 127 12.70 12.75 -2.95
C LEU A 127 12.96 13.18 -1.49
#